data_AF-A0A6S6TPF5-F1
#
_entry.id   AF-A0A6S6TPF5-F1
#
_cell.length_a   1.000
_cell.length_b   1.000
_cell.length_c   1.000
_cell.angle_alpha   90.00
_cell.angle_beta   90.00
_cell.angle_gamma   90.00
#
_symmetry.space_group_name_H-M   'P 1'
#
loop_
_entity.id
_entity.type
_entity.pdbx_description
1 polymer ?
#
loop_
_entity_poly.entity_id
_entity_poly.type
_entity_poly.pdbx_seq_one_letter_code
_entity_poly.pdbx_strand_id
1 'polypeptide(L)'
;MDAKRAAKQAAKQQAELEAKAAAEQAEKLKIENERLVNTYQYHQVKNKETILQIAAKYNVSISDLKALNNISIQTTLRKGMQLKIRKQ
;
A
#
# COMPACT_ATOMS: atom_id res chain seq x y z
N MET A 1 25.82 -10.60 -45.66
CA MET A 1 26.33 -9.75 -44.56
C MET A 1 25.21 -9.40 -43.56
N ASP A 2 24.25 -10.30 -43.31
CA ASP A 2 22.91 -9.87 -42.88
C ASP A 2 22.52 -10.28 -41.45
N ALA A 3 23.24 -11.23 -40.85
CA ALA A 3 22.93 -11.72 -39.51
C ALA A 3 23.23 -10.70 -38.38
N LYS A 4 24.25 -9.84 -38.56
CA LYS A 4 24.66 -8.85 -37.53
C LYS A 4 23.67 -7.69 -37.37
N ARG A 5 22.91 -7.32 -38.42
CA ARG A 5 21.88 -6.26 -38.36
C ARG A 5 20.59 -6.74 -37.70
N ALA A 6 20.17 -7.97 -37.99
CA ALA A 6 18.98 -8.57 -37.38
C ALA A 6 19.13 -8.72 -35.85
N ALA A 7 20.28 -9.18 -35.37
CA ALA A 7 20.56 -9.29 -33.94
C ALA A 7 20.58 -7.93 -33.23
N LYS A 8 21.15 -6.90 -33.87
CA LYS A 8 21.17 -5.53 -33.34
C LYS A 8 19.78 -4.90 -33.28
N GLN A 9 18.92 -5.22 -34.25
CA GLN A 9 17.54 -4.73 -34.30
C GLN A 9 16.65 -5.45 -33.27
N ALA A 10 16.82 -6.76 -33.10
CA ALA A 10 16.11 -7.54 -32.08
C ALA A 10 16.48 -7.07 -30.66
N ALA A 11 17.76 -6.81 -30.38
CA ALA A 11 18.19 -6.29 -29.08
C ALA A 11 17.63 -4.88 -28.80
N LYS A 12 17.58 -4.01 -29.81
CA LYS A 12 16.98 -2.68 -29.67
C LYS A 12 15.47 -2.76 -29.40
N GLN A 13 14.77 -3.62 -30.12
CA GLN A 13 13.32 -3.83 -29.94
C GLN A 13 13.01 -4.44 -28.57
N GLN A 14 13.83 -5.37 -28.09
CA GLN A 14 13.66 -5.98 -26.78
C GLN A 14 13.86 -4.97 -25.64
N ALA A 15 14.91 -4.13 -25.72
CA ALA A 15 15.12 -3.07 -24.73
C ALA A 15 13.99 -2.03 -24.70
N GLU A 16 13.39 -1.70 -25.84
CA GLU A 16 12.28 -0.75 -25.94
C GLU A 16 10.97 -1.31 -25.36
N LEU A 17 10.71 -2.61 -25.55
CA LEU A 17 9.59 -3.32 -24.93
C LEU A 17 9.72 -3.42 -23.41
N GLU A 18 10.94 -3.69 -22.92
CA GLU A 18 11.24 -3.75 -21.48
C GLU A 18 11.10 -2.36 -20.82
N ALA A 19 11.55 -1.30 -21.48
CA ALA A 19 11.38 0.08 -21.00
C ALA A 19 9.91 0.51 -20.94
N LYS A 20 9.10 0.14 -21.96
CA LYS A 20 7.66 0.41 -21.98
C LYS A 20 6.93 -0.36 -20.89
N ALA A 21 7.25 -1.65 -20.70
CA ALA A 21 6.67 -2.47 -19.64
C ALA A 21 7.00 -1.93 -18.24
N ALA A 22 8.23 -1.45 -18.02
CA ALA A 22 8.63 -0.83 -16.76
C ALA A 22 7.86 0.47 -16.47
N ALA A 23 7.62 1.31 -17.49
CA ALA A 23 6.83 2.53 -17.36
C ALA A 23 5.36 2.23 -17.02
N GLU A 24 4.74 1.26 -17.70
CA GLU A 24 3.36 0.83 -17.43
C GLU A 24 3.21 0.22 -16.02
N GLN A 25 4.21 -0.54 -15.55
CA GLN A 25 4.22 -1.06 -14.18
C GLN A 25 4.34 0.05 -13.13
N ALA A 26 5.21 1.05 -13.37
CA ALA A 26 5.36 2.20 -12.48
C ALA A 26 4.07 3.03 -12.39
N GLU A 27 3.36 3.21 -13.51
CA GLU A 27 2.09 3.93 -13.56
C GLU A 27 0.98 3.19 -12.79
N LYS A 28 0.88 1.86 -12.96
CA LYS A 28 -0.07 1.02 -12.19
C LYS A 28 0.21 1.08 -10.68
N LEU A 29 1.48 0.99 -10.28
CA LEU A 29 1.86 1.10 -8.87
C LEU A 29 1.52 2.48 -8.28
N LYS A 30 1.64 3.54 -9.07
CA LYS A 30 1.27 4.89 -8.66
C LYS A 30 -0.24 5.01 -8.44
N ILE A 31 -1.06 4.56 -9.40
CA ILE A 31 -2.53 4.59 -9.28
C ILE A 31 -3.00 3.78 -8.08
N GLU A 32 -2.43 2.59 -7.86
CA GLU A 32 -2.79 1.76 -6.70
C GLU A 32 -2.37 2.42 -5.38
N ASN A 33 -1.18 3.02 -5.32
CA ASN A 33 -0.76 3.77 -4.13
C ASN A 33 -1.68 4.96 -3.84
N GLU A 34 -2.06 5.74 -4.85
CA GLU A 34 -3.01 6.85 -4.70
C GLU A 34 -4.36 6.36 -4.17
N ARG A 35 -4.86 5.24 -4.70
CA ARG A 35 -6.09 4.60 -4.21
C ARG A 35 -5.96 4.15 -2.75
N LEU A 36 -4.85 3.51 -2.37
CA LEU A 36 -4.62 3.05 -1.01
C LEU A 36 -4.52 4.22 -0.02
N VAL A 37 -3.84 5.30 -0.41
CA VAL A 37 -3.74 6.55 0.40
C VAL A 37 -5.11 7.20 0.58
N ASN A 38 -6.00 7.12 -0.41
CA ASN A 38 -7.36 7.62 -0.28
C ASN A 38 -8.29 6.68 0.49
N THR A 39 -7.96 5.40 0.61
CA THR A 39 -8.79 4.42 1.32
C THR A 39 -8.41 4.27 2.79
N TYR A 40 -7.11 4.43 3.11
CA TYR A 40 -6.59 4.18 4.44
C TYR A 40 -5.81 5.39 4.98
N GLN A 41 -5.76 5.50 6.29
CA GLN A 41 -4.84 6.36 7.01
C GLN A 41 -4.17 5.59 8.14
N TYR A 42 -3.05 6.12 8.63
CA TYR A 42 -2.34 5.55 9.76
C TYR A 42 -2.48 6.46 10.98
N HIS A 43 -2.77 5.86 12.13
CA HIS A 43 -2.79 6.54 13.43
C HIS A 43 -1.73 5.94 14.33
N GLN A 44 -0.86 6.79 14.88
CA GLN A 44 0.09 6.39 15.90
C GLN A 44 -0.57 6.48 17.27
N VAL A 45 -0.65 5.35 17.98
CA VAL A 45 -1.23 5.26 19.32
C VAL A 45 -0.46 6.16 20.28
N LYS A 46 -1.16 7.11 20.89
CA LYS A 46 -0.64 8.04 21.90
C LYS A 46 -0.74 7.45 23.30
N ASN A 47 -0.16 8.16 24.27
CA ASN A 47 -0.16 7.70 25.66
C ASN A 47 -1.60 7.59 26.19
N LYS A 48 -1.92 6.45 26.81
CA LYS A 48 -3.25 6.14 27.39
C LYS A 48 -4.42 6.08 26.39
N GLU A 49 -4.18 6.02 25.09
CA GLU A 49 -5.25 5.76 24.12
C GLU A 49 -5.67 4.28 24.15
N THR A 50 -6.97 4.04 24.05
CA THR A 50 -7.56 2.69 23.94
C THR A 50 -8.14 2.46 22.56
N ILE A 51 -8.32 1.19 22.18
CA ILE A 51 -8.89 0.84 20.88
C ILE A 51 -10.31 1.40 20.71
N LEU A 52 -11.06 1.51 21.80
CA LEU A 52 -12.40 2.08 21.83
C LEU A 52 -12.38 3.58 21.50
N GLN A 53 -11.47 4.34 22.12
CA GLN A 53 -11.33 5.78 21.85
C GLN A 53 -10.88 6.04 20.41
N ILE A 54 -9.98 5.22 19.88
CA ILE A 54 -9.50 5.35 18.50
C ILE A 54 -10.62 5.00 17.52
N ALA A 55 -11.33 3.88 17.74
CA ALA A 55 -12.45 3.48 16.91
C ALA A 55 -13.54 4.57 16.84
N ALA A 56 -13.90 5.14 17.99
CA ALA A 56 -14.86 6.24 18.08
C ALA A 56 -14.37 7.50 17.35
N LYS A 57 -13.10 7.88 17.53
CA LYS A 57 -12.50 9.06 16.88
C LYS A 57 -12.56 8.99 15.36
N TYR A 58 -12.40 7.80 14.79
CA TYR A 58 -12.40 7.59 13.33
C TYR A 58 -13.73 7.07 12.79
N ASN A 59 -14.76 6.97 13.64
CA ASN A 59 -16.07 6.42 13.29
C ASN A 59 -15.98 5.06 12.57
N VAL A 60 -15.13 4.17 13.10
CA VAL A 60 -14.97 2.79 12.61
C VAL A 60 -15.39 1.81 13.69
N SER A 61 -15.81 0.61 13.30
CA SER A 61 -16.11 -0.43 14.29
C SER A 61 -14.82 -0.97 14.92
N ILE A 62 -14.90 -1.37 16.19
CA ILE A 62 -13.76 -1.98 16.89
C ILE A 62 -13.34 -3.28 16.19
N SER A 63 -14.31 -4.06 15.72
CA SER A 63 -14.07 -5.32 15.00
C SER A 63 -13.31 -5.09 13.70
N ASP A 64 -13.72 -4.10 12.90
CA ASP A 64 -13.04 -3.76 11.65
C ASP A 64 -11.63 -3.23 11.92
N LEU A 65 -11.47 -2.36 12.92
CA LEU A 65 -10.16 -1.83 13.29
C LEU A 65 -9.21 -2.95 13.76
N LYS A 66 -9.72 -3.93 14.51
CA LYS A 66 -8.95 -5.10 14.94
C LYS A 66 -8.59 -6.00 13.77
N ALA A 67 -9.55 -6.33 12.90
CA ALA A 67 -9.34 -7.17 11.73
C ALA A 67 -8.30 -6.55 10.77
N LEU A 68 -8.40 -5.24 10.53
CA LEU A 68 -7.50 -4.50 9.65
C LEU A 68 -6.05 -4.45 10.13
N ASN A 69 -5.82 -4.61 11.43
CA ASN A 69 -4.49 -4.55 12.06
C ASN A 69 -4.04 -5.90 12.64
N ASN A 70 -4.79 -6.97 12.39
CA ASN A 70 -4.54 -8.30 12.94
C ASN A 70 -4.39 -8.32 14.48
N ILE A 71 -5.20 -7.52 15.17
CA ILE A 71 -5.17 -7.36 16.63
C ILE A 71 -6.16 -8.33 17.28
N SER A 72 -5.69 -9.16 18.21
CA SER A 72 -6.56 -10.06 18.97
C SER A 72 -7.48 -9.30 19.93
N ILE A 73 -8.59 -9.91 20.32
CA ILE A 73 -9.59 -9.31 21.21
C ILE A 73 -8.96 -8.86 22.53
N GLN A 74 -8.00 -9.64 23.03
CA GLN A 74 -7.30 -9.44 24.31
C GLN A 74 -6.08 -8.50 24.23
N THR A 75 -5.69 -8.05 23.04
CA THR A 75 -4.47 -7.25 22.88
C THR A 75 -4.67 -5.82 23.39
N THR A 76 -3.82 -5.40 24.32
CA THR A 76 -3.71 -4.00 24.76
C THR A 76 -2.89 -3.19 23.76
N LEU A 77 -3.37 -1.99 23.41
CA LEU A 77 -2.61 -1.08 22.55
C LEU A 77 -1.41 -0.51 23.30
N ARG A 78 -0.25 -0.48 22.63
CA ARG A 78 0.96 0.15 23.16
C ARG A 78 1.21 1.50 22.51
N LYS A 79 1.70 2.46 23.29
CA LYS A 79 2.16 3.75 22.77
C LYS A 79 3.16 3.53 21.62
N GLY A 80 3.01 4.30 20.54
CA GLY A 80 3.86 4.23 19.37
C GLY A 80 3.42 3.19 18.32
N MET A 81 2.45 2.33 18.62
CA MET A 81 1.90 1.38 17.66
C MET A 81 1.20 2.11 16.51
N GLN A 82 1.46 1.67 15.28
CA GLN A 82 0.80 2.20 14.08
C GLN A 82 -0.46 1.38 13.82
N LEU A 83 -1.60 2.06 13.72
CA LEU A 83 -2.88 1.47 13.35
C LEU A 83 -3.28 1.94 11.96
N LYS A 84 -3.49 0.99 11.05
CA LYS A 84 -4.17 1.20 9.78
C LYS A 84 -5.67 1.38 10.04
N ILE A 85 -6.24 2.47 9.52
CA ILE A 85 -7.63 2.86 9.72
C ILE A 85 -8.25 3.11 8.35
N ARG A 86 -9.43 2.55 8.10
CA ARG A 86 -10.19 2.82 6.88
C ARG A 86 -10.86 4.19 6.98
N LYS A 87 -10.67 5.03 5.96
CA LYS A 87 -11.38 6.31 5.83
C LYS A 87 -12.86 6.02 5.51
N GLN A 88 -13.76 6.79 6.11
CA GLN A 88 -15.18 6.79 5.74
C GLN A 88 -15.38 7.60 4.46
#